data_AF-A0A8C0J8X2-F1
#
_entry.id   AF-A0A8C0J8X2-F1
#
_cell.length_a   1.000
_cell.length_b   1.000
_cell.length_c   1.000
_cell.angle_alpha   90.00
_cell.angle_beta   90.00
_cell.angle_gamma   90.00
#
_symmetry.space_group_name_H-M   'P 1'
#
loop_
_entity.id
_entity.type
_entity.pdbx_description
1 polymer ?
#
loop_
_entity_poly.entity_id
_entity_poly.type
_entity_poly.pdbx_seq_one_letter_code
_entity_poly.pdbx_strand_id
1 'polypeptide(L)'
;ISGENVSPLPDCCRLPEFYFKCGAHPTSDSETSVALNLITTNSQHITCITCTDIRSPVLVFQCLHRHVICLDCFHLYCVTMLNDRKFIHDPVLGYSLPCVGKFLGFFKLFLP
;
A
#
# COMPACT_ATOMS: atom_id res chain seq x y z
N ILE A 1 4.29 11.90 -7.21
CA ILE A 1 5.21 12.35 -8.28
C ILE A 1 6.51 11.61 -8.09
N SER A 2 6.91 10.79 -9.07
CA SER A 2 8.22 10.11 -9.12
C SER A 2 9.28 11.12 -9.58
N GLY A 3 10.43 11.13 -8.93
CA GLY A 3 11.59 11.93 -9.34
C GLY A 3 12.78 11.02 -9.70
N GLU A 4 13.65 11.48 -10.60
CA GLU A 4 14.88 10.81 -11.01
C GLU A 4 16.08 11.68 -10.58
N ASN A 5 17.12 11.08 -10.00
CA ASN A 5 18.32 11.82 -9.57
C ASN A 5 19.48 11.52 -10.55
N VAL A 6 19.82 12.48 -11.43
CA VAL A 6 20.97 12.35 -12.35
C VAL A 6 22.18 13.08 -11.72
N SER A 7 23.01 12.34 -11.00
CA SER A 7 24.32 12.81 -10.49
C SER A 7 25.40 12.78 -11.60
N PRO A 8 26.54 13.49 -11.52
CA PRO A 8 27.55 13.56 -12.59
C PRO A 8 28.71 12.57 -12.38
N LEU A 9 28.70 11.40 -13.03
CA LEU A 9 29.75 10.36 -13.02
C LEU A 9 29.57 9.45 -14.27
N PRO A 10 30.59 8.69 -14.72
CA PRO A 10 30.64 8.17 -16.09
C PRO A 10 29.63 7.06 -16.42
N ASP A 11 29.32 6.98 -17.71
CA ASP A 11 27.97 6.73 -18.25
C ASP A 11 27.72 5.29 -18.73
N CYS A 12 28.12 4.25 -17.98
CA CYS A 12 27.94 2.86 -18.47
C CYS A 12 27.30 1.85 -17.49
N CYS A 13 27.17 2.16 -16.19
CA CYS A 13 26.62 1.21 -15.19
C CYS A 13 25.57 1.82 -14.23
N ARG A 14 24.90 2.90 -14.61
CA ARG A 14 23.96 3.60 -13.72
C ARG A 14 22.60 2.92 -13.73
N LEU A 15 22.29 2.19 -12.67
CA LEU A 15 20.95 1.69 -12.42
C LEU A 15 20.04 2.88 -12.02
N PRO A 16 18.84 2.99 -12.60
CA PRO A 16 17.89 4.02 -12.18
C PRO A 16 17.38 3.71 -10.77
N GLU A 17 17.44 4.71 -9.89
CA GLU A 17 16.86 4.66 -8.55
C GLU A 17 15.56 5.48 -8.52
N PHE A 18 14.49 4.84 -8.07
CA PHE A 18 13.16 5.46 -7.99
C PHE A 18 12.81 5.79 -6.55
N TYR A 19 12.34 7.02 -6.33
CA TYR A 19 11.81 7.45 -5.05
C TYR A 19 10.49 8.20 -5.23
N PHE A 20 9.70 8.27 -4.16
CA PHE A 20 8.44 8.99 -4.12
C PHE A 20 8.55 10.20 -3.21
N LYS A 21 7.82 11.26 -3.55
CA LYS A 21 7.65 12.45 -2.73
C LYS A 21 6.16 12.72 -2.48
N CYS A 22 5.87 13.37 -1.35
CA CYS A 22 4.52 13.87 -1.07
C CYS A 22 4.10 14.88 -2.15
N GLY A 23 2.91 14.70 -2.71
CA GLY A 23 2.35 15.60 -3.72
C GLY A 23 1.49 16.73 -3.17
N ALA A 24 1.25 16.76 -1.84
CA ALA A 24 0.33 17.72 -1.22
C ALA A 24 0.98 19.05 -0.84
N HIS A 25 2.31 19.11 -0.80
CA HIS A 25 3.08 20.30 -0.48
C HIS A 25 4.40 20.31 -1.24
N PRO A 26 5.05 21.48 -1.40
CA PRO A 26 6.43 21.54 -1.85
C PRO A 26 7.31 20.67 -0.96
N THR A 27 8.20 19.89 -1.57
CA THR A 27 9.12 18.98 -0.89
C THR A 27 10.55 19.23 -1.35
N SER A 28 11.50 19.14 -0.43
CA SER A 28 12.93 19.23 -0.74
C SER A 28 13.45 17.94 -1.41
N ASP A 29 14.67 17.95 -1.95
CA ASP A 29 15.24 16.76 -2.60
C ASP A 29 15.62 15.63 -1.64
N SER A 30 15.85 15.95 -0.37
CA SER A 30 16.09 14.97 0.68
C SER A 30 14.80 14.35 1.25
N GLU A 31 13.64 14.94 0.97
CA GLU A 31 12.36 14.45 1.48
C GLU A 31 11.83 13.35 0.58
N THR A 32 11.90 12.11 1.07
CA THR A 32 11.31 10.93 0.43
C THR A 32 10.10 10.43 1.20
N SER A 33 9.17 9.80 0.51
CA SER A 33 7.95 9.22 1.06
C SER A 33 7.84 7.76 0.65
N VAL A 34 7.27 6.93 1.52
CA VAL A 34 7.05 5.50 1.22
C VAL A 34 5.89 5.35 0.23
N ALA A 35 6.08 4.50 -0.77
CA ALA A 35 5.03 4.17 -1.72
C ALA A 35 3.98 3.23 -1.09
N LEU A 36 2.72 3.67 -1.09
CA LEU A 36 1.60 2.84 -0.66
C LEU A 36 1.09 2.01 -1.85
N ASN A 37 1.87 1.02 -2.27
CA ASN A 37 1.68 0.24 -3.50
C ASN A 37 0.33 -0.50 -3.60
N LEU A 38 -0.35 -0.70 -2.48
CA LEU A 38 -1.64 -1.39 -2.40
C LEU A 38 -2.83 -0.44 -2.51
N ILE A 39 -2.59 0.87 -2.38
CA ILE A 39 -3.62 1.91 -2.51
C ILE A 39 -3.67 2.31 -3.98
N THR A 40 -4.87 2.27 -4.55
CA THR A 40 -5.10 2.56 -5.96
C THR A 40 -6.34 3.43 -6.11
N THR A 41 -6.30 4.33 -7.10
CA THR A 41 -7.49 5.08 -7.52
C THR A 41 -8.57 4.12 -8.03
N ASN A 42 -9.80 4.25 -7.55
CA ASN A 42 -10.90 3.35 -7.94
C ASN A 42 -11.54 3.77 -9.27
N SER A 43 -10.78 3.75 -10.36
CA SER A 43 -11.27 4.13 -11.70
C SER A 43 -12.32 3.17 -12.25
N GLN A 44 -12.36 1.93 -11.74
CA GLN A 44 -13.31 0.90 -12.15
C GLN A 44 -14.61 0.90 -11.31
N HIS A 45 -14.77 1.86 -10.39
CA HIS A 45 -15.95 1.98 -9.53
C HIS A 45 -16.29 0.68 -8.76
N ILE A 46 -15.27 -0.07 -8.34
CA ILE A 46 -15.45 -1.31 -7.59
C ILE A 46 -15.96 -1.00 -6.19
N THR A 47 -17.00 -1.69 -5.76
CA THR A 47 -17.60 -1.53 -4.43
C THR A 47 -16.71 -2.11 -3.34
N CYS A 48 -16.69 -1.46 -2.18
CA CYS A 48 -16.03 -1.98 -0.99
C CYS A 48 -16.63 -3.32 -0.55
N ILE A 49 -15.80 -4.31 -0.23
CA ILE A 49 -16.25 -5.64 0.21
C ILE A 49 -17.06 -5.62 1.52
N THR A 50 -16.88 -4.61 2.38
CA THR A 50 -17.55 -4.53 3.69
C THR A 50 -18.80 -3.65 3.65
N CYS A 51 -18.68 -2.40 3.19
CA CYS A 51 -19.79 -1.44 3.21
C CYS A 51 -20.54 -1.34 1.87
N THR A 52 -20.08 -2.01 0.81
CA THR A 52 -20.67 -1.96 -0.55
C THR A 52 -20.68 -0.59 -1.23
N ASP A 53 -20.19 0.46 -0.57
CA ASP A 53 -20.01 1.80 -1.17
C ASP A 53 -18.89 1.82 -2.22
N ILE A 54 -19.04 2.71 -3.22
CA ILE A 54 -17.99 3.07 -4.16
C ILE A 54 -17.22 4.28 -3.60
N ARG A 55 -15.95 4.09 -3.26
CA ARG A 55 -15.05 5.14 -2.74
C ARG A 55 -13.77 5.21 -3.57
N SER A 56 -13.03 6.31 -3.47
CA SER A 56 -11.70 6.46 -4.07
C SER A 56 -10.84 7.36 -3.19
N PRO A 57 -9.56 7.01 -2.91
CA PRO A 57 -8.88 5.77 -3.31
C PRO A 57 -9.36 4.54 -2.52
N VAL A 58 -8.99 3.35 -2.99
CA VAL A 58 -9.27 2.05 -2.34
C VAL A 58 -7.98 1.27 -2.14
N LEU A 59 -7.99 0.36 -1.17
CA LEU A 59 -6.92 -0.61 -0.97
C LEU A 59 -7.28 -1.93 -1.64
N VAL A 60 -6.38 -2.44 -2.47
CA VAL A 60 -6.55 -3.72 -3.17
C VAL A 60 -5.65 -4.76 -2.53
N PHE A 61 -6.26 -5.82 -2.00
CA PHE A 61 -5.53 -6.90 -1.37
C PHE A 61 -4.76 -7.72 -2.42
N GLN A 62 -3.56 -8.22 -2.11
CA GLN A 62 -2.79 -9.13 -2.99
C GLN A 62 -3.22 -10.62 -2.87
N CYS A 63 -4.47 -10.88 -2.48
CA CYS A 63 -5.03 -12.23 -2.50
C CYS A 63 -5.43 -12.66 -3.92
N LEU A 64 -5.71 -13.95 -4.13
CA LEU A 64 -6.11 -14.51 -5.44
C LEU A 64 -7.26 -13.73 -6.12
N HIS A 65 -8.25 -13.29 -5.33
CA HIS A 65 -9.42 -12.55 -5.81
C HIS A 65 -9.23 -11.04 -5.84
N ARG A 66 -8.06 -10.52 -5.44
CA ARG A 66 -7.76 -9.09 -5.35
C ARG A 66 -8.87 -8.27 -4.71
N HIS A 67 -9.31 -8.67 -3.51
CA HIS A 67 -10.42 -8.02 -2.81
C HIS A 67 -10.16 -6.51 -2.62
N VAL A 68 -11.21 -5.71 -2.74
CA VAL A 68 -11.14 -4.25 -2.65
C VAL A 68 -11.84 -3.78 -1.38
N ILE A 69 -11.19 -2.88 -0.62
CA ILE A 69 -11.74 -2.26 0.58
C ILE A 69 -11.53 -0.73 0.52
N CYS A 70 -12.51 0.05 0.98
CA CYS A 70 -12.32 1.49 1.14
C CYS A 70 -11.42 1.80 2.34
N LEU A 71 -10.78 2.97 2.36
CA LEU A 71 -9.85 3.33 3.43
C LEU A 71 -10.51 3.45 4.81
N ASP A 72 -11.76 3.89 4.87
CA ASP A 72 -12.50 3.99 6.14
C ASP A 72 -12.74 2.61 6.75
N CYS A 73 -13.19 1.66 5.93
CA CYS A 73 -13.39 0.27 6.37
C CYS A 73 -12.07 -0.43 6.66
N PHE A 74 -11.00 -0.09 5.94
CA PHE A 74 -9.66 -0.60 6.22
C PHE A 74 -9.17 -0.13 7.59
N HIS A 75 -9.33 1.15 7.92
CA HIS A 75 -8.98 1.68 9.24
C HIS A 75 -9.75 0.94 10.35
N LEU A 76 -11.07 0.80 10.21
CA LEU A 76 -11.89 0.07 11.18
C LEU A 76 -11.43 -1.39 11.32
N TYR A 77 -11.15 -2.06 10.21
CA TYR A 77 -10.64 -3.43 10.20
C TYR A 77 -9.32 -3.55 10.97
N CYS A 78 -8.36 -2.65 10.73
CA CYS A 78 -7.10 -2.60 11.47
C CYS A 78 -7.32 -2.45 12.98
N VAL A 79 -8.15 -1.48 13.38
CA VAL A 79 -8.45 -1.23 14.81
C VAL A 79 -9.12 -2.44 15.46
N THR A 80 -10.12 -3.05 14.80
CA THR A 80 -10.79 -4.25 15.33
C THR A 80 -9.81 -5.41 15.49
N MET A 81 -8.95 -5.67 14.50
CA MET A 81 -7.97 -6.76 14.59
C MET A 81 -6.87 -6.49 15.62
N LEU A 82 -6.50 -5.23 15.85
CA LEU A 82 -5.55 -4.84 16.90
C LEU A 82 -6.15 -5.12 18.27
N ASN A 83 -7.39 -4.68 18.49
CA ASN A 83 -8.12 -4.89 19.75
C ASN A 83 -8.32 -6.39 20.04
N ASP A 84 -8.64 -7.18 19.01
CA ASP A 84 -8.82 -8.63 19.10
C ASP A 84 -7.49 -9.41 19.16
N ARG A 85 -6.33 -8.75 19.03
CA ARG A 85 -5.00 -9.37 18.93
C ARG A 85 -4.91 -10.43 17.82
N LYS A 86 -5.61 -10.19 16.69
CA LYS A 86 -5.70 -11.10 15.53
C LYS A 86 -4.68 -10.79 14.43
N PHE A 87 -3.67 -9.98 14.72
CA PHE A 87 -2.57 -9.76 13.81
C PHE A 87 -1.75 -11.03 13.64
N ILE A 88 -1.34 -11.30 12.41
CA ILE A 88 -0.56 -12.48 12.06
C ILE A 88 0.91 -12.09 12.07
N HIS A 89 1.70 -12.78 12.88
CA HIS A 89 3.15 -12.61 12.89
C HIS A 89 3.79 -13.38 11.73
N ASP A 90 4.40 -12.64 10.81
CA ASP A 90 5.28 -13.16 9.78
C ASP A 90 6.74 -13.03 10.26
N PRO A 91 7.55 -14.10 10.17
CA PRO A 91 8.92 -14.09 10.69
C PRO A 91 9.87 -13.13 9.95
N VAL A 92 9.51 -12.65 8.76
CA VAL A 92 10.34 -11.72 7.96
C VAL A 92 9.77 -10.30 8.00
N LEU A 93 8.45 -10.14 8.00
CA LEU A 93 7.77 -8.85 7.86
C LEU A 93 7.26 -8.28 9.19
N GLY A 94 7.21 -9.11 10.24
CA GLY A 94 6.58 -8.76 11.52
C GLY A 94 5.06 -8.94 11.48
N TYR A 95 4.32 -8.06 12.14
CA TYR A 95 2.87 -8.20 12.28
C TYR A 95 2.11 -7.65 11.07
N SER A 96 1.27 -8.49 10.46
CA SER A 96 0.47 -8.15 9.28
C SER A 96 -1.01 -8.54 9.44
N LEU A 97 -1.84 -8.05 8.53
CA LEU A 97 -3.28 -8.28 8.51
C LEU A 97 -3.69 -9.09 7.29
N PRO A 98 -4.37 -10.23 7.43
CA PRO A 98 -4.83 -11.00 6.27
C PRO A 98 -5.91 -10.25 5.48
N CYS A 99 -6.25 -10.76 4.31
CA CYS A 99 -7.42 -10.29 3.59
C CYS A 99 -8.71 -10.54 4.38
N VAL A 100 -9.61 -9.54 4.40
CA VAL A 100 -10.92 -9.62 5.08
C VAL A 100 -11.81 -10.76 4.54
N GLY A 101 -11.62 -11.15 3.27
CA GLY A 101 -12.36 -12.24 2.62
C GLY A 101 -11.99 -13.66 3.06
N LYS A 102 -11.15 -13.85 4.09
CA LYS A 102 -10.79 -15.16 4.70
C LYS A 102 -10.59 -16.31 3.70
N PHE A 103 -9.74 -16.10 2.70
CA PHE A 103 -9.17 -17.20 1.89
C PHE A 103 -7.65 -17.12 1.97
N LEU A 104 -6.98 -18.29 2.08
CA LEU A 104 -5.54 -18.46 2.30
C LEU A 104 -4.68 -17.55 1.39
N GLY A 105 -4.38 -16.35 1.88
CA GLY A 105 -3.56 -15.37 1.18
C GLY A 105 -3.00 -14.41 2.22
N PHE A 106 -1.76 -14.67 2.63
CA PHE A 106 -1.03 -13.80 3.57
C PHE A 106 -0.81 -12.43 2.93
N PHE A 107 -1.00 -11.39 3.73
CA PHE A 107 -0.77 -10.03 3.29
C PHE A 107 0.69 -9.68 3.45
N LYS A 108 1.39 -9.67 2.33
CA LYS A 108 2.76 -9.22 2.25
C LYS A 108 2.72 -7.70 2.02
N LEU A 109 2.70 -6.93 3.11
CA LEU A 109 3.13 -5.53 3.07
C LEU A 109 4.63 -5.54 2.77
N PHE A 110 4.98 -5.72 1.49
CA PHE A 110 6.31 -5.40 1.00
C PHE A 110 6.46 -3.88 1.10
N LEU A 111 6.96 -3.41 2.24
CA LEU A 111 7.82 -2.25 2.26
C LEU A 111 9.23 -2.75 1.86
N PRO A 112 9.82 -2.24 0.76
CA PRO A 112 11.26 -2.37 0.55
C PRO A 112 12.03 -1.59 1.63
#